data_AF-A0AAW4PBL0-F1
#
_entry.id   AF-A0AAW4PBL0-F1
#
_cell.length_a   1.000
_cell.length_b   1.000
_cell.length_c   1.000
_cell.angle_alpha   90.00
_cell.angle_beta   90.00
_cell.angle_gamma   90.00
#
_symmetry.space_group_name_H-M   'P 1'
#
loop_
_entity.id
_entity.type
_entity.pdbx_description
1 polymer ?
#
loop_
_entity_poly.entity_id
_entity_poly.type
_entity_poly.pdbx_seq_one_letter_code
_entity_poly.pdbx_strand_id
1 'polypeptide(L)'
;MTALLSESLVELLGLVASALVAGLLTVVGALTESAGLTDLLAGHPTMGLWEIWMGAILLYAGIYMLGYRRVLAPMLTRAAPK
;
A
#
# COMPACT_ATOMS: atom_id res chain seq x y z
N MET A 1 -1.40 32.70 13.68
CA MET A 1 -2.06 31.46 14.16
C MET A 1 -2.91 30.80 13.08
N THR A 2 -3.70 31.54 12.29
CA THR A 2 -4.54 31.01 11.19
C THR A 2 -3.76 30.35 10.05
N ALA A 3 -2.60 30.91 9.66
CA ALA A 3 -1.75 30.32 8.62
C ALA A 3 -1.23 28.92 9.00
N LEU A 4 -0.75 28.74 10.25
CA LEU A 4 -0.28 27.45 10.78
C LEU A 4 -1.39 26.39 10.82
N LEU A 5 -2.62 26.80 11.17
CA LEU A 5 -3.78 25.90 11.13
C LEU A 5 -4.11 25.47 9.70
N SER A 6 -4.05 26.39 8.73
CA SER A 6 -4.33 26.09 7.33
C SER A 6 -3.30 25.12 6.74
N GLU A 7 -2.02 25.30 7.07
CA GLU A 7 -0.93 24.44 6.62
C GLU A 7 -1.05 23.02 7.22
N SER A 8 -1.32 22.93 8.52
CA SER A 8 -1.57 21.63 9.19
C SER A 8 -2.80 20.90 8.65
N LEU A 9 -3.87 21.63 8.29
CA LEU A 9 -5.09 21.03 7.72
C LEU A 9 -4.82 20.47 6.32
N VAL A 10 -4.03 21.18 5.49
CA VAL A 10 -3.60 20.69 4.17
C VAL A 10 -2.74 19.44 4.32
N GLU A 11 -1.79 19.41 5.25
CA GLU A 11 -0.98 18.23 5.53
C GLU A 11 -1.83 17.03 5.99
N LEU A 12 -2.81 17.27 6.88
CA LEU A 12 -3.72 16.24 7.36
C LEU A 12 -4.57 15.66 6.23
N LEU A 13 -5.12 16.51 5.36
CA LEU A 13 -5.86 16.06 4.18
C LEU A 13 -4.99 15.25 3.23
N GLY A 14 -3.75 15.69 3.00
CA GLY A 14 -2.77 14.93 2.22
C GLY A 14 -2.44 13.58 2.84
N LEU A 15 -2.32 13.52 4.17
CA LEU A 15 -2.11 12.27 4.91
C LEU A 15 -3.31 11.33 4.76
N VAL A 16 -4.53 11.81 5.01
CA VAL A 16 -5.76 11.02 4.88
C VAL A 16 -5.94 10.52 3.44
N ALA A 17 -5.76 11.39 2.44
CA ALA A 17 -5.84 10.99 1.04
C ALA A 17 -4.81 9.90 0.70
N SER A 18 -3.57 10.06 1.15
CA SER A 18 -2.52 9.04 0.93
C SER A 18 -2.85 7.71 1.61
N ALA A 19 -3.39 7.75 2.83
CA ALA A 19 -3.80 6.55 3.57
C ALA A 19 -4.98 5.83 2.90
N LEU A 20 -5.95 6.59 2.36
CA LEU A 20 -7.08 6.04 1.62
C LEU A 20 -6.62 5.35 0.33
N VAL A 21 -5.74 6.00 -0.45
CA VAL A 21 -5.21 5.39 -1.69
C VAL A 21 -4.41 4.14 -1.37
N ALA A 22 -3.53 4.19 -0.38
CA ALA A 22 -2.76 3.03 0.03
C ALA A 22 -3.65 1.89 0.52
N GLY A 23 -4.65 2.18 1.36
CA GLY A 23 -5.62 1.20 1.83
C GLY A 23 -6.42 0.57 0.69
N LEU A 24 -6.84 1.38 -0.29
CA LEU A 24 -7.54 0.88 -1.49
C LEU A 24 -6.65 -0.07 -2.30
N LEU A 25 -5.40 0.32 -2.57
CA LEU A 25 -4.44 -0.54 -3.28
C LEU A 25 -4.21 -1.85 -2.54
N THR A 26 -4.13 -1.83 -1.21
CA THR A 26 -3.99 -3.04 -0.39
C THR A 26 -5.22 -3.95 -0.49
N VAL A 27 -6.43 -3.39 -0.35
CA VAL A 27 -7.67 -4.19 -0.45
C VAL A 27 -7.81 -4.79 -1.84
N VAL A 28 -7.63 -4.00 -2.89
CA VAL A 28 -7.72 -4.49 -4.27
C VAL A 28 -6.64 -5.52 -4.54
N GLY A 29 -5.39 -5.29 -4.12
CA GLY A 29 -4.30 -6.25 -4.27
C GLY A 29 -4.60 -7.60 -3.62
N ALA A 30 -5.10 -7.61 -2.38
CA ALA A 30 -5.48 -8.83 -1.68
C ALA A 30 -6.63 -9.60 -2.36
N LEU A 31 -7.62 -8.87 -2.89
CA LEU A 31 -8.70 -9.48 -3.66
C LEU A 31 -8.19 -10.08 -4.97
N THR A 32 -7.29 -9.40 -5.67
CA THR A 32 -6.67 -9.89 -6.91
C THR A 32 -5.81 -11.14 -6.66
N GLU A 33 -5.03 -11.20 -5.57
CA GLU A 33 -4.29 -12.42 -5.22
C GLU A 33 -5.24 -13.58 -4.91
N SER A 34 -6.34 -13.31 -4.20
CA SER A 34 -7.37 -14.33 -3.91
C SER A 34 -8.03 -14.86 -5.18
N ALA A 35 -8.30 -13.99 -6.16
CA ALA A 35 -8.79 -14.40 -7.47
C ALA A 35 -7.75 -15.28 -8.18
N GLY A 36 -6.49 -14.86 -8.18
CA GLY A 36 -5.42 -15.60 -8.84
C GLY A 36 -5.19 -16.99 -8.26
N LEU A 37 -5.25 -17.14 -6.93
CA LEU A 37 -5.23 -18.45 -6.28
C LEU A 37 -6.42 -19.31 -6.67
N THR A 38 -7.60 -18.72 -6.78
CA THR A 38 -8.82 -19.43 -7.22
C THR A 38 -8.66 -19.94 -8.65
N ASP A 39 -8.15 -19.12 -9.55
CA ASP A 39 -7.92 -19.47 -10.96
C ASP A 39 -6.83 -20.53 -11.13
N LEU A 40 -5.76 -20.47 -10.33
CA LEU A 40 -4.75 -21.53 -10.31
C LEU A 40 -5.35 -22.88 -9.90
N LEU A 41 -6.18 -22.88 -8.84
CA LEU A 41 -6.84 -24.09 -8.34
C LEU A 41 -7.93 -24.61 -9.29
N ALA A 42 -8.54 -23.72 -10.07
CA ALA A 42 -9.51 -24.06 -11.12
C ALA A 42 -8.85 -24.59 -12.41
N GLY A 43 -7.52 -24.61 -12.51
CA GLY A 43 -6.80 -25.09 -13.69
C GLY A 43 -6.63 -24.04 -14.79
N HIS A 44 -6.72 -22.75 -14.45
CA HIS A 44 -6.46 -21.62 -15.35
C HIS A 44 -5.10 -20.97 -15.01
N PRO A 45 -3.96 -21.63 -15.30
CA PRO A 45 -2.66 -21.21 -14.79
C PRO A 45 -2.23 -19.84 -15.31
N THR A 46 -2.51 -19.51 -16.57
CA THR A 46 -2.10 -18.24 -17.18
C THR A 46 -2.79 -17.05 -16.49
N MET A 47 -4.10 -17.15 -16.25
CA MET A 47 -4.85 -16.07 -15.59
C MET A 47 -4.50 -15.99 -14.10
N GLY A 48 -4.42 -17.14 -13.42
CA GLY A 48 -4.09 -17.19 -12.01
C GLY A 48 -2.69 -16.61 -11.70
N LEU A 49 -1.67 -16.91 -12.53
CA LEU A 49 -0.34 -16.34 -12.36
C LEU A 49 -0.30 -14.83 -12.62
N TRP A 50 -1.06 -14.37 -13.63
CA TRP A 50 -1.18 -12.95 -13.95
C TRP A 50 -1.82 -12.17 -12.78
N GLU A 51 -2.89 -12.70 -12.22
CA GLU A 51 -3.61 -12.09 -11.10
C GLU A 51 -2.78 -12.06 -9.83
N ILE A 52 -2.07 -13.16 -9.49
CA ILE A 52 -1.13 -13.16 -8.37
C ILE A 52 -0.04 -12.10 -8.57
N TRP A 53 0.53 -12.01 -9.77
CA TRP A 53 1.57 -11.03 -10.07
C TRP A 53 1.05 -9.59 -9.94
N MET A 54 -0.14 -9.30 -10.46
CA MET A 54 -0.79 -7.98 -10.33
C MET A 54 -1.17 -7.67 -8.87
N GLY A 55 -1.69 -8.65 -8.15
CA GLY A 55 -2.00 -8.55 -6.73
C GLY A 55 -0.77 -8.18 -5.90
N ALA A 56 0.35 -8.87 -6.13
CA ALA A 56 1.63 -8.57 -5.48
C ALA A 56 2.12 -7.14 -5.78
N ILE A 57 1.97 -6.65 -7.01
CA ILE A 57 2.31 -5.26 -7.38
C ILE A 57 1.45 -4.26 -6.61
N LEU A 58 0.14 -4.49 -6.54
CA LEU A 58 -0.80 -3.60 -5.84
C LEU A 58 -0.53 -3.56 -4.34
N LEU A 59 -0.26 -4.73 -3.73
CA LEU A 59 0.12 -4.82 -2.33
C LEU A 59 1.44 -4.09 -2.06
N TYR A 60 2.45 -4.29 -2.93
CA TYR A 60 3.72 -3.58 -2.83
C TYR A 60 3.51 -2.06 -2.93
N ALA A 61 2.72 -1.59 -3.89
CA ALA A 61 2.41 -0.17 -4.06
C ALA A 61 1.67 0.41 -2.84
N GLY A 62 0.68 -0.31 -2.31
CA GLY A 62 -0.05 0.09 -1.09
C GLY A 62 0.88 0.23 0.12
N ILE A 63 1.75 -0.75 0.38
CA ILE A 63 2.73 -0.70 1.47
C ILE A 63 3.74 0.43 1.26
N TYR A 64 4.23 0.59 0.03
CA TYR A 64 5.21 1.63 -0.30
C TYR A 64 4.63 3.03 -0.06
N MET A 65 3.38 3.27 -0.49
CA MET A 65 2.68 4.54 -0.26
C MET A 65 2.36 4.79 1.21
N LEU A 66 1.97 3.75 1.96
CA LEU A 66 1.60 3.90 3.37
C LEU A 66 2.83 4.14 4.27
N GLY A 67 3.91 3.39 4.05
CA GLY A 67 4.86 3.11 5.13
C GLY A 67 6.32 3.35 4.82
N TYR A 68 6.79 3.23 3.56
CA TYR A 68 8.24 3.11 3.34
C TYR A 68 9.01 4.37 3.78
N ARG A 69 8.61 5.55 3.30
CA ARG A 69 9.27 6.82 3.69
C ARG A 69 8.83 7.34 5.06
N ARG A 70 7.58 7.15 5.45
CA ARG A 70 6.99 7.80 6.64
C ARG A 70 7.16 6.99 7.93
N VAL A 71 7.20 5.67 7.86
CA VAL A 71 7.16 4.79 9.04
C VAL A 71 8.39 3.90 9.11
N LEU A 72 8.69 3.18 8.02
CA LEU A 72 9.73 2.16 8.00
C LEU A 72 11.15 2.76 7.99
N ALA A 73 11.42 3.78 7.15
CA ALA A 73 12.74 4.43 7.12
C ALA A 73 13.14 5.07 8.47
N PRO A 74 12.25 5.80 9.18
CA PRO A 74 12.54 6.27 10.54
C PRO A 74 12.71 5.15 11.58
N MET A 75 11.97 4.04 11.46
CA MET A 75 12.11 2.90 12.38
C MET A 75 13.43 2.16 12.20
N LEU A 76 13.84 1.92 10.94
CA LEU A 76 15.09 1.23 10.63
C LEU A 76 16.32 2.06 11.00
N THR A 77 16.25 3.39 10.83
CA THR A 77 17.33 4.29 11.27
C THR A 77 17.47 4.36 12.79
N ARG A 78 16.38 4.20 13.55
CA ARG A 78 16.42 4.11 15.02
C ARG A 78 16.94 2.77 15.54
N ALA A 79 16.85 1.71 14.75
CA ALA A 79 17.30 0.36 15.12
C ALA A 79 18.79 0.10 14.81
N ALA A 80 19.47 1.01 14.10
CA ALA A 80 20.89 0.88 13.81
C ALA A 80 21.75 1.24 15.05
N PRO A 81 22.64 0.35 15.54
CA PRO A 81 23.59 0.71 16.59
C PRO A 81 24.61 1.72 16.05
N LYS A 82 24.99 2.69 16.91
CA LYS A 82 26.03 3.69 16.63
C LYS A 82 27.41 3.07 16.43
#